data_AF-A0A9Q9E4W7-F1
#
_entry.id   AF-A0A9Q9E4W7-F1
#
_cell.length_a   1.000
_cell.length_b   1.000
_cell.length_c   1.000
_cell.angle_alpha   90.00
_cell.angle_beta   90.00
_cell.angle_gamma   90.00
#
_symmetry.space_group_name_H-M   'P 1'
#
loop_
_entity.id
_entity.type
_entity.pdbx_description
1 polymer ?
#
loop_
_entity_poly.entity_id
_entity_poly.type
_entity_poly.pdbx_seq_one_letter_code
_entity_poly.pdbx_strand_id
1 'polypeptide(L)'
;MRKFVLPIMFGFAATLPHAASAQDASFYNCQNDRVRVAIAPMRLDKAIAKFTSVTRCPVSIDTDMVKGRPTRTMRTGLAKGNLTPEQALVRMLRTTPLKARPIHGGFSVAR
;
A
#
# COMPACT_ATOMS: atom_id res chain seq x y z
N MET A 1 -16.69 -25.61 -62.55
CA MET A 1 -16.99 -24.47 -61.66
C MET A 1 -18.18 -24.82 -60.78
N ARG A 2 -17.97 -25.07 -59.49
CA ARG A 2 -19.07 -25.37 -58.54
C ARG A 2 -18.77 -24.67 -57.22
N LYS A 3 -19.53 -23.60 -56.96
CA LYS A 3 -19.46 -22.76 -55.77
C LYS A 3 -19.90 -23.57 -54.56
N PHE A 4 -19.06 -23.70 -53.55
CA PHE A 4 -19.46 -24.13 -52.21
C PHE A 4 -19.25 -22.97 -51.25
N VAL A 5 -20.39 -22.43 -50.82
CA VAL A 5 -20.53 -21.44 -49.75
C VAL A 5 -20.45 -22.21 -48.44
N LEU A 6 -19.55 -21.80 -47.55
CA LEU A 6 -19.43 -22.31 -46.18
C LEU A 6 -19.39 -21.09 -45.25
N PRO A 7 -20.47 -20.79 -44.51
CA PRO A 7 -20.47 -19.77 -43.48
C PRO A 7 -20.47 -20.47 -42.12
N ILE A 8 -19.34 -20.51 -41.39
CA ILE A 8 -19.38 -21.00 -40.00
C ILE A 8 -18.54 -20.09 -39.09
N MET A 9 -19.33 -19.29 -38.37
CA MET A 9 -19.18 -18.83 -36.99
C MET A 9 -17.90 -18.12 -36.54
N PHE A 10 -18.09 -16.81 -36.37
CA PHE A 10 -17.52 -15.98 -35.31
C PHE A 10 -17.46 -16.71 -33.95
N GLY A 11 -16.27 -17.15 -33.56
CA GLY A 11 -15.94 -17.37 -32.15
C GLY A 11 -15.46 -16.06 -31.54
N PHE A 12 -16.39 -15.22 -31.06
CA PHE A 12 -16.02 -14.14 -30.14
C PHE A 12 -15.58 -14.78 -28.82
N ALA A 13 -14.27 -14.97 -28.65
CA ALA A 13 -13.70 -15.17 -27.33
C ALA A 13 -14.00 -13.89 -26.53
N ALA A 14 -15.01 -13.95 -25.66
CA ALA A 14 -15.27 -12.93 -24.67
C ALA A 14 -14.08 -12.88 -23.72
N THR A 15 -13.09 -12.07 -24.05
CA THR A 15 -12.07 -11.63 -23.12
C THR A 15 -12.80 -10.84 -22.04
N LEU A 16 -13.09 -11.50 -20.92
CA LEU A 16 -13.54 -10.86 -19.70
C LEU A 16 -12.64 -9.66 -19.45
N PRO A 17 -13.17 -8.42 -19.39
CA PRO A 17 -12.38 -7.30 -18.92
C PRO A 17 -12.01 -7.65 -17.47
N HIS A 18 -10.76 -8.04 -17.26
CA HIS A 18 -10.16 -7.96 -15.94
C HIS A 18 -10.26 -6.49 -15.57
N ALA A 19 -11.24 -6.17 -14.72
CA ALA A 19 -11.28 -4.91 -14.01
C ALA A 19 -10.00 -4.88 -13.19
N ALA A 20 -8.93 -4.33 -13.78
CA ALA A 20 -7.81 -3.82 -13.04
C ALA A 20 -8.44 -2.80 -12.09
N SER A 21 -8.57 -3.18 -10.83
CA SER A 21 -8.99 -2.30 -9.75
C SER A 21 -7.94 -1.20 -9.67
N ALA A 22 -8.12 -0.16 -10.48
CA ALA A 22 -7.48 1.12 -10.33
C ALA A 22 -7.90 1.62 -8.95
N GLN A 23 -7.01 1.42 -7.98
CA GLN A 23 -7.19 1.88 -6.62
C GLN A 23 -7.40 3.39 -6.69
N ASP A 24 -8.61 3.83 -6.34
CA ASP A 24 -9.12 5.20 -6.31
C ASP A 24 -8.03 6.29 -6.25
N ALA A 25 -8.02 7.20 -7.23
CA ALA A 25 -7.08 8.32 -7.29
C ALA A 25 -7.17 9.27 -6.07
N SER A 26 -8.15 9.10 -5.17
CA SER A 26 -8.27 9.81 -3.91
C SER A 26 -7.27 9.40 -2.82
N PHE A 27 -6.48 8.33 -3.00
CA PHE A 27 -5.44 7.96 -2.01
C PHE A 27 -4.25 8.92 -1.98
N TYR A 28 -4.04 9.79 -2.98
CA TYR A 28 -2.81 10.60 -3.10
C TYR A 28 -2.84 11.96 -2.38
N ASN A 29 -3.74 12.19 -1.41
CA ASN A 29 -3.76 13.44 -0.65
C ASN A 29 -3.64 13.19 0.86
N CYS A 30 -2.47 12.70 1.28
CA CYS A 30 -2.12 12.62 2.69
C CYS A 30 -2.01 14.03 3.29
N GLN A 31 -3.00 14.40 4.10
CA GLN A 31 -2.92 15.58 4.95
C GLN A 31 -2.05 15.25 6.16
N ASN A 32 -0.93 15.95 6.34
CA ASN A 32 -0.01 15.71 7.47
C ASN A 32 -0.51 16.38 8.78
N ASP A 33 -1.83 16.46 8.95
CA ASP A 33 -2.47 17.05 10.11
C ASP A 33 -2.38 16.13 11.33
N ARG A 34 -2.46 16.71 12.53
CA ARG A 34 -2.42 15.92 13.75
C ARG A 34 -3.69 15.08 13.91
N VAL A 35 -3.52 13.77 14.03
CA VAL A 35 -4.59 12.81 14.24
C VAL A 35 -4.31 11.96 15.48
N ARG A 36 -5.38 11.51 16.13
CA ARG A 36 -5.26 10.58 17.26
C ARG A 36 -4.90 9.19 16.74
N VAL A 37 -3.67 8.76 16.98
CA VAL A 37 -3.16 7.46 16.58
C VAL A 37 -3.02 6.56 17.80
N ALA A 38 -3.43 5.30 17.65
CA ALA A 38 -3.21 4.23 18.63
C ALA A 38 -2.94 2.92 17.87
N ILE A 39 -1.68 2.70 17.50
CA ILE A 39 -1.21 1.52 16.78
C ILE A 39 -0.26 0.76 17.69
N ALA A 40 -0.68 -0.42 18.14
CA ALA A 40 0.13 -1.30 18.97
C ALA A 40 1.27 -1.94 18.16
N PRO A 41 2.34 -2.42 18.81
CA PRO A 41 3.40 -3.18 18.17
C PRO A 41 2.86 -4.42 17.43
N MET A 42 3.00 -4.44 16.10
CA MET A 42 2.54 -5.55 15.26
C MET A 42 3.48 -5.75 14.05
N ARG A 43 3.17 -6.70 13.17
CA ARG A 43 3.94 -6.89 11.94
C ARG A 43 3.74 -5.68 11.01
N LEU A 44 4.78 -5.28 10.30
CA LEU A 44 4.83 -4.05 9.51
C LEU A 44 3.71 -3.97 8.46
N ASP A 45 3.40 -5.07 7.79
CA ASP A 45 2.26 -5.17 6.86
C ASP A 45 0.93 -4.76 7.51
N LYS A 46 0.61 -5.33 8.67
CA LYS A 46 -0.60 -5.01 9.43
C LYS A 46 -0.55 -3.61 10.01
N ALA A 47 0.63 -3.18 10.45
CA ALA A 47 0.83 -1.87 11.05
C ALA A 47 0.62 -0.77 10.01
N ILE A 48 1.13 -0.93 8.79
CA ILE A 48 0.93 -0.02 7.66
C ILE A 48 -0.54 0.02 7.24
N ALA A 49 -1.19 -1.14 7.10
CA ALA A 49 -2.63 -1.16 6.80
C ALA A 49 -3.45 -0.42 7.85
N LYS A 50 -3.13 -0.61 9.14
CA LYS A 50 -3.77 0.11 10.25
C LYS A 50 -3.44 1.60 10.22
N PHE A 51 -2.20 1.97 9.91
CA PHE A 51 -1.77 3.35 9.75
C PHE A 51 -2.58 4.05 8.66
N THR A 52 -2.61 3.50 7.45
CA THR A 52 -3.36 4.07 6.31
C THR A 52 -4.85 4.17 6.62
N SER A 53 -5.42 3.20 7.34
CA SER A 53 -6.81 3.28 7.80
C SER A 53 -7.07 4.44 8.78
N VAL A 54 -6.11 4.76 9.67
CA VAL A 54 -6.27 5.80 10.69
C VAL A 54 -5.94 7.19 10.15
N THR A 55 -4.86 7.31 9.39
CA THR A 55 -4.33 8.59 8.90
C THR A 55 -4.85 8.97 7.52
N ARG A 56 -5.45 8.01 6.80
CA ARG A 56 -5.80 8.12 5.37
C ARG A 56 -4.60 8.41 4.46
N CYS A 57 -3.39 8.22 4.97
CA CYS A 57 -2.16 8.39 4.19
C CYS A 57 -1.69 7.04 3.65
N PRO A 58 -1.51 6.90 2.34
CA PRO A 58 -0.94 5.70 1.76
C PRO A 58 0.54 5.59 2.16
N VAL A 59 0.98 4.35 2.34
CA VAL A 59 2.37 4.04 2.62
C VAL A 59 2.86 2.95 1.69
N SER A 60 3.88 3.26 0.91
CA SER A 60 4.58 2.32 0.04
C SER A 60 5.77 1.71 0.77
N ILE A 61 6.04 0.43 0.53
CA ILE A 61 7.25 -0.26 1.02
C ILE A 61 8.17 -0.42 -0.19
N ASP A 62 9.27 0.33 -0.23
CA ASP A 62 10.19 0.32 -1.37
C ASP A 62 11.28 -0.75 -1.24
N THR A 63 11.28 -1.53 -0.15
CA THR A 63 12.29 -2.55 0.10
C THR A 63 11.66 -3.82 0.64
N ASP A 64 11.77 -4.93 -0.10
CA ASP A 64 11.17 -6.21 0.29
C ASP A 64 11.97 -6.94 1.37
N MET A 65 13.29 -6.72 1.45
CA MET A 65 14.17 -7.36 2.43
C MET A 65 15.07 -6.36 3.14
N VAL A 66 15.10 -6.42 4.48
CA VAL A 66 16.06 -5.65 5.28
C VAL A 66 16.72 -6.53 6.34
N LYS A 67 18.05 -6.51 6.38
CA LYS A 67 18.89 -7.37 7.24
C LYS A 67 18.56 -8.87 7.08
N GLY A 68 18.37 -9.33 5.85
CA GLY A 68 18.07 -10.73 5.54
C GLY A 68 16.68 -11.21 5.98
N ARG A 69 15.80 -10.30 6.43
CA ARG A 69 14.41 -10.62 6.80
C ARG A 69 13.43 -9.87 5.89
N PRO A 70 12.26 -10.45 5.57
CA PRO A 70 11.25 -9.74 4.80
C PRO A 70 10.73 -8.54 5.58
N THR A 71 10.76 -7.36 4.97
CA THR A 71 10.40 -6.07 5.57
C THR A 71 8.99 -6.11 6.17
N ARG A 72 8.04 -6.70 5.43
CA ARG A 72 6.64 -6.86 5.83
C ARG A 72 6.45 -7.61 7.15
N THR A 73 7.39 -8.49 7.50
CA THR A 73 7.31 -9.33 8.70
C THR A 73 7.95 -8.70 9.94
N MET A 74 8.62 -7.55 9.77
CA MET A 74 9.30 -6.85 10.87
C MET A 74 8.29 -6.34 11.89
N ARG A 75 8.70 -6.31 13.16
CA ARG A 75 7.84 -5.83 14.25
C ARG A 75 8.03 -4.33 14.44
N THR A 76 6.93 -3.59 14.39
CA THR A 76 6.90 -2.14 14.62
C THR A 76 6.83 -1.81 16.11
N GLY A 77 7.21 -0.58 16.45
CA GLY A 77 7.02 0.00 17.78
C GLY A 77 5.58 0.46 18.03
N LEU A 78 5.33 0.90 19.26
CA LEU A 78 4.07 1.52 19.67
C LEU A 78 4.01 2.96 19.13
N ALA A 79 2.95 3.29 18.41
CA ALA A 79 2.61 4.67 18.05
C ALA A 79 1.28 5.06 18.68
N LYS A 80 1.36 5.82 19.78
CA LYS A 80 0.20 6.33 20.51
C LYS A 80 0.32 7.84 20.75
N GLY A 81 -0.78 8.56 20.58
CA GLY A 81 -0.89 9.98 20.91
C GLY A 81 -1.55 10.80 19.80
N ASN A 82 -1.58 12.12 19.99
CA ASN A 82 -1.96 13.06 18.94
C ASN A 82 -0.72 13.39 18.09
N LEU A 83 -0.59 12.76 16.93
CA LEU A 83 0.62 12.76 16.11
C LEU A 83 0.27 13.13 14.68
N THR A 84 1.21 13.77 13.98
CA THR A 84 1.11 13.81 12.52
C THR A 84 1.36 12.40 11.95
N PRO A 85 0.83 12.07 10.77
CA PRO A 85 1.10 10.82 10.08
C PRO A 85 2.61 10.51 10.01
N GLU A 86 3.44 11.51 9.71
CA GLU A 86 4.89 11.34 9.70
C GLU A 86 5.45 10.93 11.07
N GLN A 87 5.07 11.63 12.15
CA GLN A 87 5.52 11.32 13.51
C GLN A 87 5.07 9.93 13.96
N ALA A 88 3.84 9.55 13.62
CA ALA A 88 3.31 8.22 13.90
C ALA A 88 4.11 7.14 13.17
N LEU A 89 4.42 7.35 11.89
CA LEU A 89 5.19 6.39 11.09
C LEU A 89 6.63 6.26 11.59
N VAL A 90 7.30 7.38 11.92
CA VAL A 90 8.65 7.37 12.52
C VAL A 90 8.65 6.61 13.85
N ARG A 91 7.62 6.78 14.70
CA ARG A 91 7.49 6.01 15.95
C ARG A 91 7.29 4.52 15.72
N MET A 92 6.48 4.15 14.72
CA MET A 92 6.29 2.75 14.34
C MET A 92 7.60 2.11 13.86
N LEU A 93 8.40 2.84 13.10
CA LEU A 93 9.63 2.32 12.51
C LEU A 93 10.86 2.40 13.43
N ARG A 94 10.76 3.06 14.59
CA ARG A 94 11.89 3.27 15.52
C ARG A 94 12.62 1.98 15.95
N THR A 95 11.92 0.85 16.00
CA THR A 95 12.51 -0.46 16.34
C THR A 95 13.03 -1.24 15.12
N THR A 96 12.95 -0.64 13.94
CA THR A 96 13.34 -1.23 12.66
C THR A 96 14.50 -0.42 12.06
N PRO A 97 15.30 -1.02 11.17
CA PRO A 97 16.30 -0.30 10.37
C PRO A 97 15.68 0.51 9.22
N LEU A 98 14.37 0.70 9.19
CA LEU A 98 13.66 1.40 8.13
C LEU A 98 13.44 2.86 8.51
N LYS A 99 13.36 3.72 7.49
CA LYS A 99 13.11 5.14 7.58
C LYS A 99 11.88 5.48 6.74
N ALA A 100 11.06 6.36 7.29
CA ALA A 100 9.97 6.97 6.55
C ALA A 100 10.53 8.10 5.66
N ARG A 101 10.03 8.20 4.43
CA ARG A 101 10.29 9.31 3.51
C ARG A 101 8.96 9.84 2.99
N PRO A 102 8.73 11.15 2.96
CA PRO A 102 7.56 11.69 2.27
C PRO A 102 7.69 11.45 0.76
N ILE A 103 6.60 11.05 0.14
CA ILE A 103 6.45 10.93 -1.32
C ILE A 103 5.21 11.72 -1.75
N HIS A 104 5.03 11.93 -3.05
CA HIS A 104 3.83 12.60 -3.55
C HIS A 104 2.57 11.85 -3.09
N GLY A 105 1.82 12.48 -2.19
CA GLY A 105 0.57 11.97 -1.67
C GLY A 105 0.65 10.99 -0.50
N GLY A 106 1.83 10.72 0.07
CA GLY A 106 1.94 9.79 1.20
C GLY A 106 3.36 9.60 1.71
N PHE A 107 3.66 8.37 2.16
CA PHE A 107 4.98 8.01 2.66
C PHE A 107 5.54 6.77 1.98
N SER A 108 6.85 6.69 1.90
CA SER A 108 7.62 5.51 1.57
C SER A 108 8.35 5.01 2.81
N VAL A 109 8.53 3.70 2.91
CA VAL A 109 9.38 3.04 3.89
C VAL A 109 10.53 2.35 3.16
N ALA A 110 11.75 2.85 3.40
CA ALA A 110 13.00 2.35 2.82
C ALA A 110 14.09 2.26 3.90
N ARG A 111 15.29 1.77 3.57
CA ARG A 111 16.42 1.67 4.52
C ARG A 111 17.19 2.99 4.66
#